data_AF-A0A941WQH2-F1
#
_entry.id   AF-A0A941WQH2-F1
#
_cell.length_a   1.000
_cell.length_b   1.000
_cell.length_c   1.000
_cell.angle_alpha   90.00
_cell.angle_beta   90.00
_cell.angle_gamma   90.00
#
_symmetry.space_group_name_H-M   'P 1'
#
loop_
_entity.id
_entity.type
_entity.pdbx_description
1 polymer ?
#
loop_
_entity_poly.entity_id
_entity_poly.type
_entity_poly.pdbx_seq_one_letter_code
_entity_poly.pdbx_strand_id
1 'polypeptide(L)' 'FVSAKVSQLNLLPQGKPEALRRAKAMLSKMDELGFGNCTNTRACEAECPKNISISNIARLNRDFIIAKLKD' A
#
# COMPACT_ATOMS: atom_id res chain seq x y z
N PHE A 1 -1.02 -1.11 8.59
CA PHE A 1 0.36 -1.58 8.84
C PHE A 1 1.07 -2.12 7.59
N VAL A 2 0.42 -2.96 6.77
CA VAL A 2 0.98 -3.44 5.48
C VAL A 2 1.39 -2.29 4.54
N SER A 3 0.46 -1.38 4.25
CA SER A 3 0.71 -0.23 3.38
C SER A 3 1.85 0.68 3.86
N ALA A 4 2.05 0.79 5.18
CA ALA A 4 3.15 1.54 5.78
C ALA A 4 4.49 0.87 5.51
N LYS A 5 4.58 -0.47 5.61
CA LYS A 5 5.80 -1.21 5.27
C LYS A 5 6.12 -1.14 3.78
N VAL A 6 5.10 -1.26 2.92
CA VAL A 6 5.29 -1.10 1.47
C VAL A 6 5.76 0.31 1.15
N SER A 7 5.13 1.33 1.74
CA SER A 7 5.53 2.73 1.55
C SER A 7 6.95 3.00 2.04
N GLN A 8 7.34 2.44 3.20
CA GLN A 8 8.71 2.52 3.71
C GLN A 8 9.71 2.02 2.67
N LEU A 9 9.47 0.84 2.09
CA LEU A 9 10.37 0.25 1.11
C LEU A 9 10.32 0.99 -0.24
N ASN A 10 9.15 1.43 -0.70
CA ASN A 10 8.99 2.12 -1.98
C ASN A 10 9.63 3.52 -2.00
N LEU A 11 9.74 4.18 -0.83
CA LEU A 11 10.37 5.49 -0.69
C LEU A 11 11.90 5.43 -0.72
N LEU A 12 12.49 4.29 -0.40
CA LEU A 12 13.93 4.10 -0.42
C LEU A 12 14.46 4.05 -1.86
N PRO A 13 15.59 4.69 -2.18
CA PRO A 13 16.19 4.63 -3.52
C PRO A 13 16.35 3.20 -4.04
N GLN A 14 16.86 2.30 -3.19
CA GLN A 14 17.04 0.87 -3.49
C GLN A 14 15.72 0.13 -3.71
N GLY A 15 14.62 0.61 -3.14
CA GLY A 15 13.32 -0.04 -3.25
C GLY A 15 12.45 0.47 -4.39
N LYS A 16 12.86 1.55 -5.08
CA LYS A 16 12.16 2.11 -6.25
C LYS A 16 12.06 1.14 -7.43
N PRO A 17 13.12 0.41 -7.83
CA PRO A 17 13.04 -0.52 -8.97
C PRO A 17 11.97 -1.60 -8.77
N GLU A 18 11.74 -2.01 -7.52
CA GLU A 18 10.79 -3.07 -7.18
C GLU A 18 9.41 -2.55 -6.76
N ALA A 19 9.21 -1.22 -6.67
CA ALA A 19 8.03 -0.64 -6.03
C ALA A 19 6.71 -1.08 -6.67
N LEU A 20 6.65 -1.10 -8.00
CA LEU A 20 5.46 -1.49 -8.77
C LEU A 20 5.16 -2.99 -8.62
N ARG A 21 6.19 -3.82 -8.78
CA ARG A 21 6.11 -5.27 -8.58
C ARG A 21 5.63 -5.60 -7.17
N ARG A 22 6.18 -4.91 -6.16
CA ARG A 22 5.82 -5.05 -4.75
C ARG A 22 4.38 -4.66 -4.48
N ALA A 23 3.91 -3.54 -5.05
CA ALA A 23 2.52 -3.10 -4.90
C ALA A 23 1.54 -4.13 -5.50
N LYS A 24 1.81 -4.62 -6.72
CA LYS A 24 1.00 -5.64 -7.39
C LYS A 24 0.96 -6.96 -6.61
N ALA A 25 2.12 -7.46 -6.17
CA ALA A 25 2.21 -8.68 -5.38
C ALA A 25 1.49 -8.55 -4.03
N MET A 26 1.62 -7.41 -3.36
CA MET A 26 0.97 -7.19 -2.07
C MET A 26 -0.55 -7.15 -2.20
N LEU A 27 -1.09 -6.44 -3.20
CA LEU A 27 -2.53 -6.39 -3.45
C LEU A 27 -3.10 -7.74 -3.85
N SER A 28 -2.41 -8.48 -4.74
CA SER A 28 -2.82 -9.85 -5.07
C SER A 28 -2.91 -10.74 -3.83
N LYS A 29 -1.98 -10.59 -2.87
CA LYS A 29 -2.02 -11.36 -1.61
C LYS A 29 -3.11 -10.86 -0.67
N MET A 30 -3.38 -9.56 -0.63
CA MET A 30 -4.49 -8.99 0.14
C MET A 30 -5.84 -9.51 -0.35
N ASP A 31 -6.02 -9.61 -1.66
CA ASP A 31 -7.23 -10.16 -2.28
C ASP A 31 -7.37 -11.66 -1.98
N GLU A 32 -6.29 -12.43 -2.12
CA GLU A 32 -6.27 -13.86 -1.78
C GLU A 32 -6.65 -14.12 -0.31
N LEU A 33 -6.19 -13.26 0.59
CA LEU A 33 -6.46 -13.37 2.03
C LEU A 33 -7.77 -12.68 2.46
N GLY A 34 -8.52 -12.09 1.54
CA GLY A 34 -9.80 -11.44 1.83
C GLY A 34 -9.70 -10.17 2.68
N PHE A 35 -8.60 -9.43 2.62
CA PHE A 35 -8.43 -8.18 3.39
C PHE A 35 -9.43 -7.08 2.99
N GLY A 36 -9.92 -7.13 1.75
CA GLY A 36 -10.82 -6.12 1.20
C GLY A 36 -10.14 -4.79 0.87
N ASN A 37 -10.97 -3.83 0.45
CA ASN A 37 -10.52 -2.53 -0.04
C ASN A 37 -10.79 -1.40 0.96
N CYS A 38 -9.99 -0.34 0.88
CA CYS A 38 -10.18 0.87 1.67
C CYS A 38 -11.48 1.60 1.28
N THR A 39 -12.37 1.83 2.25
CA THR A 39 -13.63 2.58 2.08
C THR A 39 -13.53 4.05 2.52
N ASN A 40 -12.34 4.51 2.88
CA ASN A 40 -12.05 5.90 3.30
C ASN A 40 -12.79 6.37 4.57
N THR A 41 -13.21 5.46 5.44
CA THR A 41 -13.78 5.81 6.77
C THR A 41 -12.75 6.40 7.74
N ARG A 42 -11.45 6.19 7.49
CA ARG A 42 -10.31 6.65 8.31
C ARG A 42 -10.24 6.11 9.74
N ALA A 43 -11.05 5.10 10.08
CA ALA A 43 -10.97 4.42 11.38
C ALA A 43 -9.56 3.86 11.66
N CYS A 44 -8.89 3.33 10.64
CA CYS A 44 -7.55 2.76 10.77
C CYS A 44 -6.45 3.78 11.13
N GLU A 45 -6.63 5.06 10.81
CA GLU A 45 -5.71 6.15 11.18
C GLU A 45 -6.02 6.65 12.60
N ALA A 46 -7.31 6.82 12.91
CA ALA A 46 -7.77 7.29 14.23
C ALA A 46 -7.43 6.32 15.37
N GLU A 47 -7.57 5.01 15.14
CA GLU A 47 -7.32 3.97 16.16
C GLU A 47 -5.84 3.58 16.25
N CYS A 48 -4.96 4.11 15.39
CA CYS A 48 -3.58 3.64 15.31
C CYS A 48 -2.74 4.20 16.48
N PRO A 49 -2.24 3.37 17.42
CA PRO A 49 -1.40 3.84 18.54
C PRO A 49 -0.03 4.36 18.10
N LYS A 50 0.32 4.16 16.82
CA LYS A 50 1.57 4.61 16.19
C LYS A 50 1.38 5.78 15.24
N ASN A 51 0.17 6.37 15.22
CA ASN A 51 -0.15 7.53 14.38
C ASN A 51 0.22 7.33 12.90
N ILE A 52 0.00 6.11 12.40
CA ILE A 52 0.29 5.81 10.99
C ILE A 52 -0.79 6.46 10.14
N SER A 53 -0.35 7.35 9.26
CA SER A 53 -1.28 8.05 8.38
C SER A 53 -1.88 7.15 7.30
N ILE A 54 -3.15 7.40 6.95
CA ILE A 54 -3.86 6.77 5.83
C ILE A 54 -3.20 7.05 4.47
N SER A 55 -2.34 8.08 4.40
CA SER A 55 -1.55 8.40 3.20
C SER A 55 -0.70 7.24 2.67
N ASN A 56 -0.31 6.30 3.53
CA ASN A 56 0.38 5.06 3.12
C ASN A 56 -0.51 4.15 2.28
N ILE A 57 -1.80 4.03 2.61
CA ILE A 57 -2.78 3.27 1.81
C ILE A 57 -2.98 3.95 0.45
N ALA A 58 -3.12 5.29 0.46
CA ALA A 58 -3.24 6.06 -0.77
C ALA A 58 -2.01 5.89 -1.68
N ARG A 59 -0.80 5.80 -1.12
CA ARG A 59 0.43 5.54 -1.88
C ARG A 59 0.43 4.14 -2.49
N LEU A 60 0.12 3.11 -1.70
CA LEU A 60 0.02 1.73 -2.19
C LEU A 60 -0.95 1.62 -3.38
N ASN A 61 -2.13 2.23 -3.27
CA ASN A 61 -3.14 2.21 -4.34
C ASN A 61 -2.65 2.93 -5.60
N ARG A 62 -1.96 4.06 -5.46
CA ARG A 62 -1.34 4.76 -6.60
C ARG A 62 -0.27 3.92 -7.27
N ASP A 63 0.63 3.31 -6.49
CA ASP A 63 1.69 2.45 -7.03
C ASP A 63 1.11 1.26 -7.78
N PHE A 64 0.00 0.70 -7.29
CA PHE A 64 -0.73 -0.37 -7.98
C PHE A 64 -1.39 0.09 -9.28
N ILE A 65 -2.08 1.24 -9.28
CA ILE A 65 -2.69 1.79 -10.49
C ILE A 65 -1.61 2.03 -11.55
N ILE A 66 -0.48 2.62 -11.17
CA ILE A 66 0.66 2.83 -12.07
C ILE A 66 1.20 1.49 -12.58
N ALA A 67 1.32 0.48 -11.71
CA ALA A 67 1.76 -0.85 -12.11
C ALA A 67 0.82 -1.47 -13.14
N LYS A 68 -0.49 -1.39 -12.91
CA LYS A 68 -1.54 -1.93 -13.79
C LYS A 68 -1.62 -1.21 -15.14
N LEU A 69 -1.30 0.09 -15.18
CA LEU A 69 -1.25 0.87 -16.43
C LEU A 69 0.02 0.64 -17.24
N LYS A 70 1.05 -0.01 -16.66
CA LYS A 70 2.30 -0.36 -17.32
C LYS A 70 2.39 -1.83 -17.75
N ASP A 71 1.40 -2.63 -17.37
CA ASP A 71 1.22 -3.98 -17.92
C ASP A 71 0.84 -3.88 -19.41
#